data_AF-A0A3A4RAF2-F1
#
_entry.id   AF-A0A3A4RAF2-F1
#
_cell.length_a   1.000
_cell.length_b   1.000
_cell.length_c   1.000
_cell.angle_alpha   90.00
_cell.angle_beta   90.00
_cell.angle_gamma   90.00
#
_symmetry.space_group_name_H-M   'P 1'
#
loop_
_entity.id
_entity.type
_entity.pdbx_description
1 polymer ?
#
loop_
_entity_poly.entity_id
_entity_poly.type
_entity_poly.pdbx_seq_one_letter_code
_entity_poly.pdbx_strand_id
1 'polypeptide(L)'
;MKLTEDQIRKLTIEAINELGDEATPQKVKAIVSKAAEKLSSESASYTAKSETSEGRVIVTSFGLNEPGIVAAITKALSDAKCDIQDISQKIMEEFFTMIMIVDITHSPRDFKELQEEMKSIAENLKIKIYLQHEDVFRMMHRL
;
A
#
# COMPACT_ATOMS: atom_id res chain seq x y z
N MET A 1 -1.54 -5.63 -12.32
CA MET A 1 -0.76 -6.89 -12.20
C MET A 1 0.67 -6.62 -12.62
N LYS A 2 1.61 -6.50 -11.67
CA LYS A 2 3.04 -6.28 -11.99
C LYS A 2 3.79 -7.59 -11.79
N LEU A 3 4.37 -8.11 -12.87
CA LEU A 3 5.23 -9.29 -12.88
C LEU A 3 6.53 -8.96 -12.10
N THR A 4 7.04 -9.91 -11.31
CA THR A 4 8.35 -9.76 -10.65
C THR A 4 9.47 -9.82 -11.69
N GLU A 5 10.65 -9.28 -11.37
CA GLU A 5 11.78 -9.22 -12.31
C GLU A 5 12.22 -10.61 -12.80
N ASP A 6 12.20 -11.61 -11.93
CA ASP A 6 12.45 -13.02 -12.30
C ASP A 6 11.37 -13.58 -13.22
N GLN A 7 10.11 -13.21 -13.01
CA GLN A 7 9.01 -13.60 -13.89
C GLN A 7 9.09 -12.90 -15.25
N ILE A 8 9.47 -11.62 -15.27
CA ILE A 8 9.71 -10.86 -16.51
C ILE A 8 10.89 -11.47 -17.27
N ARG A 9 11.98 -11.81 -16.58
CA ARG A 9 13.16 -12.44 -17.19
C ARG A 9 12.82 -13.81 -17.77
N LYS A 10 12.07 -14.63 -17.03
CA LYS A 10 11.65 -15.95 -17.50
C LYS A 10 10.71 -15.86 -18.71
N LEU A 11 9.73 -14.95 -18.67
CA LEU A 11 8.86 -14.65 -19.81
C LEU A 11 9.63 -14.12 -21.02
N THR A 12 10.66 -13.30 -20.80
CA THR A 12 11.49 -12.76 -21.88
C THR A 12 12.30 -13.88 -22.54
N ILE A 13 12.87 -14.81 -21.76
CA ILE A 13 13.62 -15.95 -22.29
C ILE A 13 12.69 -16.93 -23.04
N GLU A 14 11.50 -17.20 -22.53
CA GLU A 14 10.51 -18.04 -23.21
C GLU A 14 10.01 -17.40 -24.51
N ALA A 15 9.76 -16.09 -24.51
CA ALA A 15 9.37 -15.35 -25.71
C ALA A 15 10.48 -15.33 -26.76
N ILE A 16 11.75 -15.13 -26.36
CA ILE A 16 12.90 -15.17 -27.29
C ILE A 16 13.03 -16.56 -27.93
N ASN A 17 12.85 -17.64 -27.15
CA ASN A 17 12.94 -19.01 -27.66
C ASN A 17 11.78 -19.40 -28.61
N GLU A 18 10.57 -18.87 -28.39
CA GLU A 18 9.42 -19.16 -29.27
C GLU A 18 9.37 -18.29 -30.53
N LEU A 19 9.83 -17.04 -30.48
CA LEU A 19 9.74 -16.11 -31.61
C LEU A 19 10.92 -16.21 -32.59
N GLY A 20 12.09 -16.65 -32.14
CA GLY A 20 13.32 -16.58 -32.95
C GLY A 20 13.62 -15.15 -33.45
N ASP A 21 14.49 -15.00 -34.45
CA ASP A 21 14.95 -13.70 -34.95
C ASP A 21 13.89 -12.87 -35.72
N GLU A 22 12.64 -13.35 -35.87
CA GLU A 22 11.55 -12.64 -36.56
C GLU A 22 10.35 -12.30 -35.65
N ALA A 23 10.63 -11.71 -34.49
CA ALA A 23 9.60 -11.25 -33.57
C ALA A 23 8.88 -9.99 -34.09
N THR A 24 7.59 -10.12 -34.44
CA THR A 24 6.70 -8.97 -34.74
C THR A 24 5.83 -8.63 -33.52
N PRO A 25 5.55 -7.33 -33.21
CA PRO A 25 4.80 -6.94 -32.00
C PRO A 25 3.44 -7.63 -31.82
N GLN A 26 2.79 -8.01 -32.93
CA GLN A 26 1.52 -8.71 -32.93
C GLN A 26 1.65 -10.18 -32.50
N LYS A 27 2.71 -10.87 -32.94
CA LYS A 27 3.01 -12.26 -32.56
C LYS A 27 3.37 -12.34 -31.07
N VAL A 28 4.15 -11.38 -30.57
CA VAL A 28 4.51 -11.26 -29.16
C VAL A 28 3.25 -11.10 -28.28
N LYS A 29 2.34 -10.21 -28.66
CA LYS A 29 1.11 -9.96 -27.90
C LYS A 29 0.18 -11.20 -27.83
N ALA A 30 0.12 -11.98 -28.91
CA ALA A 30 -0.68 -13.20 -28.98
C ALA A 30 -0.09 -14.33 -28.11
N ILE A 31 1.24 -14.46 -28.08
CA ILE A 31 1.91 -15.49 -27.27
C ILE A 31 1.81 -15.16 -25.78
N VAL A 32 2.02 -13.90 -25.40
CA VAL A 32 1.96 -13.45 -24.00
C VAL A 32 0.55 -13.59 -23.41
N SER A 33 -0.50 -13.32 -24.21
CA SER A 33 -1.90 -13.51 -23.77
C SER A 33 -2.23 -14.98 -23.56
N LYS A 34 -1.82 -15.85 -24.49
CA LYS A 34 -2.03 -17.31 -24.38
C LYS A 34 -1.26 -17.93 -23.20
N ALA A 35 -0.04 -17.46 -22.93
CA ALA A 35 0.75 -17.92 -21.79
C ALA A 35 0.11 -17.47 -20.45
N ALA A 36 -0.45 -16.26 -20.39
CA ALA A 36 -1.15 -15.74 -19.21
C ALA A 36 -2.43 -16.52 -18.88
N GLU A 37 -3.20 -16.94 -19.90
CA GLU A 37 -4.39 -17.79 -19.75
C GLU A 37 -4.04 -19.20 -19.26
N LYS A 38 -2.94 -19.76 -19.74
CA LYS A 38 -2.47 -21.09 -19.30
C LYS A 38 -2.01 -21.06 -17.84
N LEU A 39 -1.33 -19.98 -17.44
CA LEU A 39 -0.86 -19.76 -16.06
C LEU A 39 -1.99 -19.60 -15.04
N SER A 40 -3.15 -19.10 -15.48
CA SER A 40 -4.33 -18.92 -14.63
C SER A 40 -5.06 -20.25 -14.33
N SER A 41 -4.79 -21.31 -15.09
CA SER A 41 -5.43 -22.63 -14.92
C SER A 41 -4.70 -23.60 -13.97
N GLU A 42 -3.43 -23.36 -13.61
CA GLU A 42 -2.61 -24.32 -12.83
C GLU A 42 -2.17 -23.85 -11.43
N SER A 43 -2.57 -22.66 -10.97
CA SER A 43 -2.08 -22.07 -9.70
C SER A 43 -3.16 -21.90 -8.62
N ALA A 44 -3.97 -22.92 -8.37
CA ALA A 44 -4.97 -22.94 -7.29
C ALA A 44 -4.40 -23.08 -5.85
N SER A 45 -3.11 -22.79 -5.59
CA SER A 45 -2.52 -23.01 -4.25
C SER A 45 -1.52 -21.96 -3.75
N TYR A 46 -1.24 -20.88 -4.46
CA TYR A 46 -0.33 -19.84 -3.95
C TYR A 46 -0.88 -18.46 -4.26
N THR A 47 -1.82 -17.99 -3.43
CA THR A 47 -2.28 -16.60 -3.45
C THR A 47 -1.24 -15.71 -2.75
N ALA A 48 -0.12 -15.43 -3.44
CA ALA A 48 0.63 -14.22 -3.16
C ALA A 48 -0.25 -13.04 -3.61
N LYS A 49 -0.89 -12.38 -2.64
CA LYS A 49 -1.60 -11.11 -2.85
C LYS A 49 -0.62 -10.08 -3.42
N SER A 50 -0.66 -9.90 -4.73
CA SER A 50 -0.20 -8.68 -5.38
C SER A 50 -1.27 -7.61 -5.12
N GLU A 51 -1.20 -6.97 -3.95
CA GLU A 51 -1.96 -5.76 -3.68
C GLU A 51 -1.20 -4.57 -4.24
N THR A 52 -1.75 -3.99 -5.31
CA THR A 52 -1.50 -2.58 -5.64
C THR A 52 -1.93 -1.75 -4.42
N SER A 53 -1.02 -1.00 -3.80
CA SER A 53 -1.27 -0.13 -2.65
C SER A 53 -1.98 1.19 -3.02
N GLU A 54 -2.84 1.13 -4.03
CA GLU A 54 -3.77 2.23 -4.37
C GLU A 54 -4.80 2.33 -3.25
N GLY A 55 -4.49 3.12 -2.22
CA GLY A 55 -5.39 3.39 -1.09
C GLY A 55 -4.84 3.09 0.29
N ARG A 56 -3.57 2.67 0.45
CA ARG A 56 -2.97 2.52 1.79
C ARG A 56 -2.16 3.76 2.19
N VAL A 57 -2.34 4.15 3.45
CA VAL A 57 -1.65 5.27 4.09
C VAL A 57 -1.02 4.83 5.41
N ILE A 58 0.04 5.53 5.77
CA ILE A 58 0.70 5.40 7.06
C ILE A 58 0.38 6.66 7.87
N VAL A 59 -0.17 6.46 9.06
CA VAL A 59 -0.37 7.50 10.07
C VAL A 59 0.75 7.37 11.08
N THR A 60 1.59 8.39 11.24
CA THR A 60 2.60 8.45 12.31
C THR A 60 2.25 9.58 13.26
N SER A 61 2.21 9.31 14.55
CA SER A 61 1.91 10.29 15.58
C SER A 61 2.89 10.22 16.75
N PHE A 62 3.25 11.37 17.31
CA PHE A 62 4.14 11.47 18.47
C PHE A 62 3.97 12.79 19.22
N GLY A 63 4.28 12.79 20.51
CA GLY A 63 4.15 13.95 21.40
C GLY A 63 4.12 13.53 22.86
N LEU A 64 3.70 14.43 23.76
CA LEU A 64 3.48 14.09 25.17
C LEU A 64 2.29 13.14 25.30
N ASN A 65 2.43 12.14 26.17
CA ASN A 65 1.39 11.15 26.39
C ASN A 65 0.24 11.74 27.21
N GLU A 66 -0.89 11.96 26.55
CA GLU A 66 -2.13 12.46 27.15
C GLU A 66 -3.30 11.50 26.87
N PRO A 67 -4.24 11.33 27.80
CA PRO A 67 -5.44 10.53 27.56
C PRO A 67 -6.24 11.04 26.34
N GLY A 68 -6.71 10.11 25.51
CA GLY A 68 -7.61 10.41 24.39
C GLY A 68 -6.95 10.54 23.02
N ILE A 69 -5.62 10.48 22.91
CA ILE A 69 -4.93 10.55 21.62
C ILE A 69 -5.37 9.45 20.65
N VAL A 70 -5.29 8.19 21.10
CA VAL A 70 -5.71 7.04 20.28
C VAL A 70 -7.20 7.12 19.95
N ALA A 71 -8.02 7.53 20.92
CA ALA A 71 -9.46 7.66 20.73
C ALA A 71 -9.81 8.72 19.67
N ALA A 72 -9.16 9.88 19.69
CA ALA A 72 -9.41 10.95 18.72
C ALA A 72 -9.03 10.53 17.30
N ILE A 73 -7.85 9.91 17.13
CA ILE A 73 -7.36 9.47 15.82
C ILE A 73 -8.24 8.35 15.27
N THR A 74 -8.49 7.30 16.06
CA THR A 74 -9.31 6.17 15.62
C THR A 74 -10.77 6.55 15.38
N LYS A 75 -11.31 7.51 16.14
CA LYS A 75 -12.65 8.06 15.91
C LYS A 75 -12.74 8.77 14.56
N ALA A 76 -11.80 9.64 14.24
CA ALA A 76 -11.77 10.33 12.96
C ALA A 76 -11.65 9.35 11.77
N LEU A 77 -10.75 8.37 11.88
CA LEU A 77 -10.61 7.32 10.87
C LEU A 77 -11.90 6.49 10.72
N SER A 78 -12.55 6.14 11.83
CA SER A 78 -13.82 5.41 11.82
C SER A 78 -14.96 6.22 11.21
N ASP A 79 -15.07 7.51 11.53
CA ASP A 79 -16.07 8.42 10.95
C ASP A 79 -15.85 8.61 9.44
N ALA A 80 -14.60 8.53 8.99
CA ALA A 80 -14.23 8.48 7.58
C ALA A 80 -14.27 7.07 6.97
N LYS A 81 -14.81 6.06 7.65
CA LYS A 81 -14.92 4.67 7.16
C LYS A 81 -13.60 4.08 6.65
N CYS A 82 -12.49 4.49 7.24
CA CYS A 82 -11.18 3.92 6.96
C CYS A 82 -11.00 2.60 7.72
N ASP A 83 -10.24 1.66 7.14
CA ASP A 83 -9.96 0.37 7.76
C ASP A 83 -8.54 0.33 8.32
N ILE A 84 -8.39 0.02 9.61
CA ILE A 84 -7.09 -0.01 10.29
C ILE A 84 -6.52 -1.43 10.14
N GLN A 85 -5.51 -1.58 9.28
CA GLN A 85 -4.88 -2.87 8.98
C GLN A 85 -3.88 -3.28 10.06
N ASP A 86 -3.13 -2.31 10.57
CA ASP A 86 -2.12 -2.54 11.60
C ASP A 86 -1.93 -1.28 12.45
N ILE A 87 -1.58 -1.48 13.71
CA ILE A 87 -1.33 -0.43 14.69
C ILE A 87 -0.22 -0.87 15.64
N SER A 88 0.77 -0.01 15.80
CA SER A 88 1.82 -0.16 16.81
C SER A 88 1.98 1.13 17.58
N GLN A 89 1.94 1.03 18.91
CA GLN A 89 2.12 2.17 19.81
C GLN A 89 3.20 1.86 20.83
N LYS A 90 3.88 2.90 21.29
CA LYS A 90 4.88 2.80 22.35
C LYS A 90 4.89 4.06 23.21
N ILE A 91 5.00 3.86 24.52
CA ILE A 91 5.32 4.92 25.47
C ILE A 91 6.84 4.91 25.71
N MET A 92 7.47 6.06 25.56
CA MET A 92 8.89 6.30 25.78
C MET A 92 9.02 7.45 26.77
N GLU A 93 9.18 7.10 28.05
CA GLU A 93 9.12 8.06 29.16
C GLU A 93 7.76 8.79 29.16
N GLU A 94 7.78 10.12 29.05
CA GLU A 94 6.59 10.97 28.96
C GLU A 94 6.04 11.12 27.54
N PHE A 95 6.73 10.57 26.53
CA PHE A 95 6.31 10.66 25.14
C PHE A 95 5.50 9.43 24.71
N PHE A 96 4.46 9.66 23.91
CA PHE A 96 3.82 8.61 23.14
C PHE A 96 4.33 8.65 21.70
N THR A 97 4.34 7.48 21.07
CA THR A 97 4.48 7.32 19.63
C THR A 97 3.50 6.27 19.16
N MET A 98 2.91 6.46 17.98
CA MET A 98 2.02 5.48 17.37
C MET A 98 2.12 5.56 15.85
N ILE A 99 2.24 4.40 15.23
CA ILE A 99 2.19 4.22 13.78
C ILE A 99 1.00 3.32 13.43
N MET A 100 0.29 3.65 12.36
CA MET A 100 -0.84 2.89 11.86
C MET A 100 -0.72 2.70 10.35
N ILE A 101 -1.08 1.51 9.88
CA ILE A 101 -1.34 1.24 8.46
C ILE A 101 -2.84 1.26 8.29
N VAL A 102 -3.33 2.13 7.40
CA VAL A 102 -4.76 2.35 7.20
C VAL A 102 -5.07 2.24 5.72
N ASP A 103 -6.13 1.50 5.40
CA ASP A 103 -6.73 1.45 4.07
C ASP A 103 -7.85 2.49 3.97
N ILE A 104 -7.73 3.41 3.01
CA ILE A 104 -8.66 4.49 2.73
C ILE A 104 -9.45 4.26 1.43
N THR A 105 -9.31 3.10 0.79
CA THR A 105 -9.95 2.78 -0.51
C THR A 105 -11.47 2.94 -0.49
N HIS A 106 -12.10 2.66 0.65
CA HIS A 106 -13.55 2.76 0.85
C HIS A 106 -13.99 4.03 1.59
N SER A 107 -13.04 4.92 1.91
CA SER A 107 -13.34 6.20 2.55
C SER A 107 -14.12 7.10 1.59
N PRO A 108 -15.19 7.78 2.05
CA PRO A 108 -15.82 8.83 1.27
C PRO A 108 -14.98 10.12 1.25
N ARG A 109 -13.95 10.22 2.09
CA ARG A 109 -13.01 11.35 2.16
C ARG A 109 -11.75 11.03 1.37
N ASP A 110 -11.25 12.01 0.62
CA ASP A 110 -9.97 11.89 -0.06
C ASP A 110 -8.78 12.03 0.90
N PHE A 111 -7.58 11.77 0.38
CA PHE A 111 -6.35 11.85 1.17
C PHE A 111 -6.12 13.23 1.80
N LYS A 112 -6.46 14.31 1.08
CA LYS A 112 -6.23 15.68 1.52
C LYS A 112 -7.19 16.04 2.65
N GLU A 113 -8.46 15.66 2.54
CA GLU A 113 -9.46 15.83 3.59
C GLU A 113 -9.04 15.11 4.89
N LEU A 114 -8.56 13.86 4.76
CA LEU A 114 -8.02 13.11 5.90
C LEU A 114 -6.78 13.78 6.49
N GLN A 115 -5.89 14.31 5.65
CA GLN A 115 -4.69 15.02 6.11
C GLN A 115 -5.04 16.30 6.87
N GLU A 116 -6.04 17.06 6.40
CA GLU A 116 -6.54 18.27 7.07
C GLU A 116 -7.17 17.93 8.42
N GLU A 117 -7.98 16.87 8.50
CA GLU A 117 -8.58 16.39 9.75
C GLU A 117 -7.51 15.94 10.77
N MET A 118 -6.52 15.16 10.33
CA MET A 118 -5.39 14.75 11.18
C MET A 118 -4.60 15.96 11.68
N LYS A 119 -4.45 17.00 10.87
CA LYS A 119 -3.80 18.25 11.27
C LYS A 119 -4.59 18.97 12.38
N SER A 120 -5.92 19.08 12.24
CA SER A 120 -6.77 19.67 13.27
C SER A 120 -6.72 18.89 14.59
N ILE A 121 -6.72 17.56 14.53
CA ILE A 121 -6.55 16.70 15.71
C ILE A 121 -5.19 16.92 16.37
N ALA A 122 -4.12 17.00 15.56
CA ALA A 122 -2.77 17.24 16.05
C ALA A 122 -2.65 18.59 16.80
N GLU A 123 -3.26 19.65 16.26
CA GLU A 123 -3.29 20.98 16.88
C GLU A 123 -4.05 20.97 18.22
N ASN A 124 -5.24 20.35 18.24
CA ASN A 124 -6.07 20.25 19.45
C ASN A 124 -5.38 19.48 20.58
N LEU A 125 -4.69 18.39 20.24
CA LEU A 125 -4.00 17.52 21.20
C LEU A 125 -2.56 17.96 21.49
N LYS A 126 -2.05 18.98 20.79
CA LYS A 126 -0.65 19.45 20.89
C LYS A 126 0.38 18.36 20.59
N ILE A 127 0.07 17.50 19.63
CA ILE A 127 0.94 16.42 19.15
C ILE A 127 1.34 16.66 17.70
N LYS A 128 2.18 15.79 17.14
CA LYS A 128 2.42 15.73 15.71
C LYS A 128 1.74 14.51 15.13
N ILE A 129 1.10 14.69 13.98
CA ILE A 129 0.52 13.61 13.18
C ILE A 129 0.96 13.82 11.73
N TYR A 130 1.49 12.78 11.11
CA TYR A 130 1.83 12.71 9.70
C TYR A 130 0.98 11.65 9.03
N LEU A 131 0.35 12.02 7.91
CA LEU A 131 -0.36 11.11 7.03
C LEU A 131 0.38 11.07 5.70
N GLN A 132 0.75 9.87 5.24
CA GLN A 132 1.52 9.67 4.02
C GLN A 132 1.01 8.45 3.25
N HIS A 133 1.07 8.48 1.92
CA HIS A 133 0.84 7.28 1.13
C HIS A 133 1.91 6.22 1.43
N GLU A 134 1.51 4.96 1.58
CA GLU A 134 2.43 3.84 1.81
C GLU A 134 3.45 3.70 0.67
N ASP A 135 3.05 4.04 -0.56
CA ASP A 135 3.89 3.99 -1.77
C ASP A 135 5.19 4.76 -1.64
N VAL A 136 5.17 5.88 -0.90
CA VAL A 136 6.36 6.70 -0.66
C VAL A 136 7.43 5.86 0.03
N PHE A 137 7.05 5.02 0.99
CA PHE A 137 7.97 4.14 1.71
C PHE A 137 8.41 2.93 0.88
N ARG A 138 7.50 2.37 0.07
CA ARG A 138 7.83 1.27 -0.85
C ARG A 138 8.87 1.68 -1.88
N MET A 139 8.87 2.95 -2.31
CA MET A 139 9.88 3.50 -3.21
C MET A 139 11.26 3.62 -2.57
N MET A 140 11.36 3.84 -1.26
CA MET A 140 12.64 3.95 -0.55
C MET A 140 13.40 2.61 -0.47
N HIS A 141 12.69 1.49 -0.54
CA HIS A 141 13.26 0.13 -0.47
C HIS A 141 13.50 -0.52 -1.84
N ARG A 142 13.30 0.21 -2.95
CA ARG A 142 13.69 -0.22 -4.30
C ARG A 142 15.14 0.19 -4.57
N LEU A 143 16.10 -0.61 -4.09
CA LEU A 143 17.49 -0.62 -4.55
C LEU A 143 17.85 -2.04 -4.98
#